data_AF-A0A8K0KM36-F1
#
_entry.id   AF-A0A8K0KM36-F1
#
_cell.length_a   1.000
_cell.length_b   1.000
_cell.length_c   1.000
_cell.angle_alpha   90.00
_cell.angle_beta   90.00
_cell.angle_gamma   90.00
#
_symmetry.space_group_name_H-M   'P 1'
#
loop_
_entity.id
_entity.type
_entity.pdbx_description
1 polymer ?
#
loop_
_entity_poly.entity_id
_entity_poly.type
_entity_poly.pdbx_seq_one_letter_code
_entity_poly.pdbx_strand_id
1 'polypeptide(L)'
;MLQETHAADSTQLIQDNWCHHALGTATYARSDIENALLISITNSIHKKVIFVGGIKIITVYKSPTITWDNELSPTWSHAAIYCGDFNTITITTGDTHTMTTQEIRIPIIKSIPKPRWNFMKAKWDNFKTDLDKSIRFIPTVTSNHSLFVGLVISTAKKHIPRGFCKEYIPGWSETCEKLYDDFLVSGETEVVDDLLNNLDAARLSNWKETTENMNFTHSSRKAWSVLRKLAGANQCKQENPQVKPEAIAGHMVRTS
;
A
#
# COMPACT_ATOMS: atom_id res chain seq x y z
N MET A 1 18.63 -3.24 -4.12
CA MET A 1 19.23 -1.97 -4.56
C MET A 1 20.27 -1.57 -3.53
N LEU A 2 21.48 -1.28 -3.97
CA LEU A 2 22.60 -0.83 -3.16
C LEU A 2 23.07 0.52 -3.70
N GLN A 3 23.47 1.39 -2.80
CA GLN A 3 24.06 2.70 -3.08
C GLN A 3 25.31 2.83 -2.24
N GLU A 4 26.27 3.63 -2.71
CA GLU A 4 27.60 3.77 -2.09
C GLU A 4 28.32 2.42 -1.91
N THR A 5 28.27 1.54 -2.90
CA THR A 5 28.88 0.20 -2.83
C THR A 5 30.40 0.24 -2.69
N HIS A 6 31.05 1.39 -2.96
CA HIS A 6 32.50 1.59 -2.97
C HIS A 6 33.30 0.48 -3.68
N ALA A 7 32.64 -0.26 -4.57
CA ALA A 7 33.20 -1.40 -5.27
C ALA A 7 34.07 -0.89 -6.42
N ALA A 8 35.34 -1.31 -6.44
CA ALA A 8 36.32 -0.91 -7.44
C ALA A 8 36.11 -1.63 -8.79
N ASP A 9 35.25 -2.64 -8.86
CA ASP A 9 34.85 -3.30 -10.10
C ASP A 9 33.55 -4.09 -9.91
N SER A 10 32.81 -4.27 -11.01
CA SER A 10 31.67 -5.16 -11.18
C SER A 10 31.92 -6.60 -10.73
N THR A 11 33.16 -7.07 -10.73
CA THR A 11 33.56 -8.41 -10.27
C THR A 11 33.36 -8.65 -8.76
N GLN A 12 33.30 -7.59 -7.95
CA GLN A 12 32.98 -7.67 -6.52
C GLN A 12 31.48 -7.78 -6.25
N LEU A 13 30.63 -7.64 -7.27
CA LEU A 13 29.18 -7.70 -7.19
C LEU A 13 28.69 -8.89 -8.03
N ILE A 14 28.00 -9.85 -7.40
CA ILE A 14 27.61 -11.15 -8.00
C ILE A 14 27.01 -10.99 -9.41
N GLN A 15 27.58 -11.71 -10.38
CA GLN A 15 27.28 -11.70 -11.82
C GLN A 15 25.78 -11.66 -12.14
N ASP A 16 25.31 -10.50 -12.61
CA ASP A 16 24.19 -10.24 -13.55
C ASP A 16 23.75 -8.76 -13.48
N ASN A 17 24.68 -7.83 -13.23
CA ASN A 17 24.35 -6.50 -12.73
C ASN A 17 24.66 -5.36 -13.70
N TRP A 18 23.74 -4.39 -13.73
CA TRP A 18 23.95 -3.06 -14.29
C TRP A 18 24.64 -2.16 -13.26
N CYS A 19 25.97 -2.19 -13.23
CA CYS A 19 26.79 -1.43 -12.28
C CYS A 19 27.27 -0.10 -12.90
N HIS A 20 27.39 0.97 -12.08
CA HIS A 20 28.07 2.20 -12.47
C HIS A 20 29.22 2.47 -11.50
N HIS A 21 30.45 2.45 -12.02
CA HIS A 21 31.70 2.40 -11.24
C HIS A 21 31.99 3.69 -10.44
N ALA A 22 31.67 4.86 -10.98
CA ALA A 22 32.12 6.13 -10.40
C ALA A 22 31.46 6.49 -9.03
N LEU A 23 30.33 5.86 -8.67
CA LEU A 23 29.50 6.30 -7.53
C LEU A 23 28.87 5.13 -6.74
N GLY A 24 29.25 3.89 -7.06
CA GLY A 24 28.86 2.71 -6.31
C GLY A 24 27.35 2.45 -6.22
N THR A 25 26.62 2.35 -7.33
CA THR A 25 25.20 1.93 -7.29
C THR A 25 24.98 0.59 -7.99
N ALA A 26 24.20 -0.30 -7.37
CA ALA A 26 23.85 -1.61 -7.91
C ALA A 26 22.35 -1.92 -7.72
N THR A 27 21.71 -2.40 -8.78
CA THR A 27 20.30 -2.81 -8.72
C THR A 27 20.23 -4.29 -9.06
N TYR A 28 19.70 -5.08 -8.13
CA TYR A 28 19.50 -6.52 -8.28
C TYR A 28 18.03 -6.77 -8.55
N ALA A 29 17.74 -7.50 -9.62
CA ALA A 29 16.44 -8.12 -9.87
C ALA A 29 16.64 -9.63 -9.86
N ARG A 30 15.63 -10.40 -9.44
CA ARG A 30 15.69 -11.85 -9.59
C ARG A 30 15.66 -12.19 -11.08
N SER A 31 16.41 -13.21 -11.48
CA SER A 31 16.55 -13.65 -12.87
C SER A 31 15.25 -14.16 -13.51
N ASP A 32 14.25 -14.52 -12.69
CA ASP A 32 12.93 -14.95 -13.13
C ASP A 32 11.92 -13.80 -13.32
N ILE A 33 12.36 -12.55 -13.16
CA ILE A 33 11.52 -11.38 -13.41
C ILE A 33 11.61 -11.01 -14.90
N GLU A 34 10.53 -11.26 -15.63
CA GLU A 34 10.40 -10.85 -17.03
C GLU A 34 10.43 -9.32 -17.18
N ASN A 35 11.11 -8.84 -18.22
CA ASN A 35 11.15 -7.44 -18.68
C ASN A 35 11.97 -6.44 -17.85
N ALA A 36 12.90 -6.90 -17.01
CA ALA A 36 13.90 -6.00 -16.47
C ALA A 36 14.76 -5.45 -17.60
N LEU A 37 14.60 -4.17 -17.96
CA LEU A 37 15.42 -3.47 -18.95
C LEU A 37 15.96 -2.14 -18.38
N LEU A 38 17.27 -1.89 -18.55
CA LEU A 38 17.92 -0.63 -18.20
C LEU A 38 17.61 0.42 -19.27
N ILE A 39 16.88 1.47 -18.91
CA ILE A 39 16.41 2.45 -19.90
C ILE A 39 17.37 3.64 -20.07
N SER A 40 17.99 4.15 -19.01
CA SER A 40 18.90 5.31 -19.09
C SER A 40 19.81 5.46 -17.85
N ILE A 41 20.94 6.15 -18.04
CA ILE A 41 21.83 6.65 -16.98
C ILE A 41 22.06 8.14 -17.26
N THR A 42 21.79 9.00 -16.28
CA THR A 42 22.15 10.43 -16.31
C THR A 42 23.27 10.68 -15.29
N ASN A 43 24.25 11.51 -15.66
CA ASN A 43 25.52 11.62 -14.91
C ASN A 43 25.52 12.66 -13.77
N SER A 44 24.56 13.60 -13.73
CA SER A 44 24.43 14.55 -12.62
C SER A 44 23.64 13.94 -11.45
N ILE A 45 22.53 13.28 -11.77
CA ILE A 45 21.70 12.51 -10.84
C ILE A 45 21.60 11.10 -11.41
N HIS A 46 22.12 10.11 -10.69
CA HIS A 46 22.19 8.74 -11.18
C HIS A 46 20.83 8.08 -11.09
N LYS A 47 20.17 8.01 -12.25
CA LYS A 47 18.88 7.35 -12.42
C LYS A 47 19.11 6.00 -13.09
N LYS A 48 18.51 4.94 -12.57
CA LYS A 48 18.38 3.65 -13.25
C LYS A 48 16.92 3.27 -13.24
N VAL A 49 16.36 3.03 -14.43
CA VAL A 49 14.96 2.61 -14.57
C VAL A 49 14.95 1.13 -14.93
N ILE A 50 14.16 0.36 -14.20
CA ILE A 50 13.85 -1.04 -14.50
C ILE A 50 12.34 -1.19 -14.67
N PHE A 51 11.90 -2.11 -15.52
CA PHE A 51 10.49 -2.42 -15.70
C PHE A 51 10.19 -3.80 -15.09
N VAL A 52 9.22 -3.87 -14.20
CA VAL A 52 8.88 -5.10 -13.47
C VAL A 52 7.36 -5.22 -13.45
N GLY A 53 6.82 -6.22 -14.16
CA GLY A 53 5.39 -6.55 -14.13
C GLY A 53 4.44 -5.40 -14.48
N GLY A 54 4.81 -4.52 -15.42
CA GLY A 54 3.99 -3.35 -15.80
C GLY A 54 4.32 -2.05 -15.04
N ILE A 55 5.21 -2.11 -14.04
CA ILE A 55 5.56 -0.98 -13.18
C ILE A 55 7.02 -0.58 -13.45
N LYS A 56 7.27 0.72 -13.59
CA LYS A 56 8.65 1.24 -13.63
C LYS A 56 9.14 1.45 -12.21
N ILE A 57 10.31 0.90 -11.90
CA ILE A 57 11.04 1.15 -10.66
C ILE A 57 12.26 1.98 -11.04
N ILE A 58 12.41 3.16 -10.44
CA ILE A 58 13.46 4.12 -10.69
C ILE A 58 14.33 4.20 -9.44
N THR A 59 15.55 3.69 -9.54
CA THR A 59 16.60 3.92 -8.55
C THR A 59 17.23 5.28 -8.79
N VAL A 60 17.25 6.14 -7.77
CA VAL A 60 17.86 7.46 -7.84
C VAL A 60 18.94 7.59 -6.79
N TYR A 61 20.14 7.96 -7.20
CA TYR A 61 21.20 8.44 -6.31
C TYR A 61 21.59 9.85 -6.72
N LYS A 62 21.40 10.81 -5.80
CA LYS A 62 21.93 12.17 -5.93
C LYS A 62 23.12 12.30 -5.00
N SER A 63 24.25 12.83 -5.48
CA SER A 63 25.37 13.19 -4.62
C SER A 63 25.03 14.40 -3.73
N PRO A 64 25.50 14.45 -2.46
CA PRO A 64 25.24 15.59 -1.56
C PRO A 64 25.69 16.95 -2.11
N THR A 65 26.65 16.96 -3.04
CA THR A 65 27.25 18.19 -3.61
C THR A 65 26.52 18.72 -4.85
N ILE A 66 25.54 17.98 -5.37
CA ILE A 66 24.83 18.31 -6.60
C ILE A 66 23.45 18.85 -6.23
N THR A 67 23.04 20.02 -6.74
CA THR A 67 21.68 20.54 -6.58
C THR A 67 20.71 19.78 -7.48
N TRP A 68 19.44 19.66 -7.08
CA TRP A 68 18.45 19.08 -7.99
C TRP A 68 18.18 20.01 -9.16
N ASP A 69 18.10 19.45 -10.35
CA ASP A 69 17.35 20.07 -11.43
C ASP A 69 15.86 19.96 -11.03
N ASN A 70 15.14 21.08 -11.00
CA ASN A 70 13.80 21.26 -10.40
C ASN A 70 12.70 20.22 -10.76
N GLU A 71 12.98 19.25 -11.63
CA GLU A 71 12.09 18.14 -11.95
C GLU A 71 12.81 16.79 -11.99
N LEU A 72 12.24 15.79 -11.31
CA LEU A 72 12.50 14.38 -11.59
C LEU A 72 11.85 14.00 -12.94
N SER A 73 12.33 14.59 -14.03
CA SER A 73 12.01 14.12 -15.38
C SER A 73 12.43 12.65 -15.52
N PRO A 74 11.62 11.79 -16.19
CA PRO A 74 10.33 12.05 -16.85
C PRO A 74 9.10 11.81 -15.96
N THR A 75 8.00 12.53 -16.21
CA THR A 75 6.66 12.17 -15.74
C THR A 75 6.16 10.95 -16.51
N TRP A 76 5.69 9.92 -15.80
CA TRP A 76 5.24 8.68 -16.44
C TRP A 76 3.71 8.64 -16.57
N SER A 77 3.22 8.08 -17.68
CA SER A 77 1.77 7.89 -17.92
C SER A 77 1.14 6.78 -17.08
N HIS A 78 1.93 6.07 -16.28
CA HIS A 78 1.51 4.95 -15.44
C HIS A 78 2.25 5.01 -14.10
N ALA A 79 1.74 4.30 -13.10
CA ALA A 79 2.36 4.24 -11.77
C ALA A 79 3.85 3.84 -11.86
N ALA A 80 4.67 4.57 -11.11
CA ALA A 80 6.11 4.40 -11.04
C ALA A 80 6.58 4.51 -9.60
N ILE A 81 7.61 3.75 -9.24
CA ILE A 81 8.19 3.71 -7.91
C ILE A 81 9.54 4.40 -7.97
N TYR A 82 9.72 5.49 -7.24
CA TYR A 82 11.03 6.12 -7.06
C TYR A 82 11.61 5.66 -5.73
N CYS A 83 12.85 5.19 -5.73
CA CYS A 83 13.54 4.73 -4.53
C CYS A 83 15.04 5.03 -4.58
N GLY A 84 15.65 5.28 -3.42
CA GLY A 84 17.07 5.55 -3.30
C GLY A 84 17.36 6.69 -2.35
N ASP A 85 18.63 7.07 -2.29
CA ASP A 85 19.15 8.20 -1.56
C ASP A 85 19.03 9.47 -2.40
N PHE A 86 18.13 10.34 -1.93
CA PHE A 86 17.86 11.63 -2.53
C PHE A 86 18.74 12.74 -1.94
N ASN A 87 19.49 12.47 -0.86
CA ASN A 87 20.26 13.47 -0.13
C ASN A 87 19.47 14.78 0.12
N THR A 88 18.21 14.61 0.54
CA THR A 88 17.28 15.70 0.87
C THR A 88 16.51 15.40 2.14
N ILE A 89 16.16 16.44 2.89
CA ILE A 89 15.28 16.35 4.05
C ILE A 89 13.82 16.56 3.59
N THR A 90 12.93 15.68 4.01
CA THR A 90 11.49 15.79 3.78
C THR A 90 10.86 16.72 4.81
N ILE A 91 10.20 17.79 4.34
CA ILE A 91 9.34 18.65 5.17
C ILE A 91 7.90 18.42 4.70
N THR A 92 7.05 17.90 5.57
CA THR A 92 5.62 17.73 5.28
C THR A 92 4.89 18.98 5.75
N THR A 93 4.58 19.91 4.84
CA THR A 93 3.68 21.03 5.16
C THR A 93 2.23 20.53 5.00
N GLY A 94 1.37 20.89 5.95
CA GLY A 94 0.03 20.31 6.15
C GLY A 94 -0.99 20.49 5.03
N ASP A 95 -0.65 21.17 3.94
CA ASP A 95 -1.54 21.31 2.80
C ASP A 95 -1.39 20.11 1.86
N THR A 96 -2.46 19.34 1.82
CA THR A 96 -2.66 18.23 0.90
C THR A 96 -2.29 18.64 -0.52
N HIS A 97 -1.40 17.87 -1.15
CA HIS A 97 -1.12 17.73 -2.60
C HIS A 97 0.32 17.91 -3.08
N THR A 98 1.31 18.14 -2.22
CA THR A 98 2.73 18.07 -2.62
C THR A 98 3.62 17.61 -1.47
N MET A 99 4.40 16.52 -1.67
CA MET A 99 5.58 16.27 -0.84
C MET A 99 6.69 17.20 -1.33
N THR A 100 6.81 18.36 -0.70
CA THR A 100 7.83 19.35 -1.07
C THR A 100 9.08 19.08 -0.22
N THR A 101 10.00 18.28 -0.74
CA THR A 101 11.42 18.51 -0.39
C THR A 101 11.81 19.82 -1.08
N GLN A 102 12.61 20.68 -0.44
CA GLN A 102 12.89 22.05 -0.89
C GLN A 102 13.48 22.16 -2.33
N GLU A 103 13.73 21.05 -2.99
CA GLU A 103 14.39 20.95 -4.28
C GLU A 103 13.79 19.88 -5.24
N ILE A 104 12.76 19.09 -4.85
CA ILE A 104 12.21 18.01 -5.71
C ILE A 104 10.68 17.96 -5.67
N ARG A 105 10.06 17.92 -6.86
CA ARG A 105 8.63 17.62 -7.05
C ARG A 105 8.45 16.21 -7.60
N ILE A 106 7.91 15.29 -6.80
CA ILE A 106 7.50 13.95 -7.27
C ILE A 106 6.01 14.01 -7.66
N PRO A 107 5.64 13.67 -8.90
CA PRO A 107 4.24 13.62 -9.30
C PRO A 107 3.52 12.46 -8.60
N ILE A 108 2.54 12.77 -7.76
CA ILE A 108 1.66 11.76 -7.15
C ILE A 108 0.65 11.31 -8.21
N ILE A 109 0.85 10.11 -8.75
CA ILE A 109 -0.12 9.49 -9.67
C ILE A 109 -1.25 8.90 -8.83
N LYS A 110 -2.43 9.52 -8.86
CA LYS A 110 -3.63 8.97 -8.23
C LYS A 110 -3.99 7.65 -8.93
N SER A 111 -4.21 6.59 -8.15
CA SER A 111 -4.62 5.30 -8.72
C SER A 111 -5.93 5.44 -9.49
N ILE A 112 -6.11 4.67 -10.57
CA ILE A 112 -7.37 4.63 -11.32
C ILE A 112 -8.51 4.24 -10.37
N PRO A 113 -9.58 5.04 -10.27
CA PRO A 113 -10.70 4.74 -9.37
C PRO A 113 -11.43 3.48 -9.83
N LYS A 114 -11.08 2.33 -9.24
CA LYS A 114 -11.77 1.06 -9.49
C LYS A 114 -12.95 0.91 -8.53
N PRO A 115 -14.18 0.68 -9.03
CA PRO A 115 -15.33 0.42 -8.16
C PRO A 115 -15.14 -0.84 -7.32
N ARG A 116 -15.28 -0.70 -6.00
CA ARG A 116 -15.18 -1.79 -5.01
C ARG A 116 -16.56 -2.06 -4.41
N TRP A 117 -16.77 -3.30 -3.98
CA TRP A 117 -17.98 -3.68 -3.27
C TRP A 117 -17.98 -3.05 -1.88
N ASN A 118 -19.08 -2.42 -1.49
CA ASN A 118 -19.26 -1.90 -0.15
C ASN A 118 -20.10 -2.88 0.68
N PHE A 119 -19.41 -3.77 1.40
CA PHE A 119 -20.03 -4.79 2.24
C PHE A 119 -20.72 -4.23 3.48
N MET A 120 -20.36 -3.03 3.93
CA MET A 120 -21.04 -2.35 5.05
C MET A 120 -22.44 -1.88 4.65
N LYS A 121 -22.64 -1.47 3.39
CA LYS A 121 -23.94 -1.00 2.88
C LYS A 121 -24.74 -2.12 2.18
N ALA A 122 -24.28 -3.36 2.29
CA ALA A 122 -24.93 -4.50 1.65
C ALA A 122 -26.27 -4.83 2.32
N LYS A 123 -27.31 -5.04 1.53
CA LYS A 123 -28.59 -5.56 2.01
C LYS A 123 -28.52 -7.09 2.08
N TRP A 124 -27.83 -7.61 3.11
CA TRP A 124 -27.50 -9.03 3.23
C TRP A 124 -28.72 -9.96 3.25
N ASP A 125 -29.81 -9.56 3.89
CA ASP A 125 -31.04 -10.37 3.93
C ASP A 125 -31.68 -10.52 2.54
N ASN A 126 -31.71 -9.42 1.78
CA ASN A 126 -32.22 -9.43 0.40
C ASN A 126 -31.29 -10.23 -0.51
N PHE A 127 -29.98 -10.08 -0.35
CA PHE A 127 -28.99 -10.87 -1.09
C PHE A 127 -29.20 -12.37 -0.85
N LYS A 128 -29.29 -12.79 0.42
CA LYS A 128 -29.47 -14.19 0.81
C LYS A 128 -30.76 -14.76 0.23
N THR A 129 -31.88 -14.06 0.43
CA THR A 129 -33.19 -14.55 -0.03
C THR A 129 -33.29 -14.65 -1.56
N ASP A 130 -32.72 -13.70 -2.29
CA ASP A 130 -32.71 -13.70 -3.77
C ASP A 130 -31.75 -14.76 -4.32
N LEU A 131 -30.59 -14.95 -3.67
CA LEU A 131 -29.63 -15.99 -4.02
C LEU A 131 -30.22 -17.39 -3.79
N ASP A 132 -30.82 -17.64 -2.62
CA ASP A 132 -31.41 -18.93 -2.26
C ASP A 132 -32.57 -19.31 -3.19
N LYS A 133 -33.35 -18.33 -3.66
CA LYS A 133 -34.39 -18.56 -4.68
C LYS A 133 -33.80 -18.97 -6.01
N SER A 134 -32.72 -18.31 -6.43
CA SER A 134 -32.12 -18.49 -7.75
C SER A 134 -31.24 -19.74 -7.86
N ILE A 135 -30.56 -20.13 -6.77
CA ILE A 135 -29.72 -21.34 -6.70
C ILE A 135 -30.53 -22.60 -6.97
N ARG A 136 -31.82 -22.64 -6.59
CA ARG A 136 -32.72 -23.79 -6.80
C ARG A 136 -32.83 -24.22 -8.26
N PHE A 137 -32.55 -23.32 -9.20
CA PHE A 137 -32.64 -23.58 -10.63
C PHE A 137 -31.32 -24.05 -11.26
N ILE A 138 -30.24 -24.18 -10.47
CA ILE A 138 -28.95 -24.66 -10.96
C ILE A 138 -28.78 -26.14 -10.57
N PRO A 139 -28.69 -27.06 -11.55
CA PRO A 139 -28.40 -28.46 -11.25
C PRO A 139 -27.01 -28.62 -10.61
N THR A 140 -26.88 -29.54 -9.66
CA THR A 140 -25.64 -29.87 -8.95
C THR A 140 -24.68 -30.69 -9.81
N VAL A 141 -24.23 -30.11 -10.93
CA VAL A 141 -23.28 -30.70 -11.86
C VAL A 141 -22.06 -29.80 -11.94
N THR A 142 -20.87 -30.39 -11.94
CA THR A 142 -19.58 -29.67 -11.95
C THR A 142 -19.43 -28.74 -13.16
N SER A 143 -20.09 -29.06 -14.27
CA SER A 143 -20.14 -28.22 -15.49
C SER A 143 -20.83 -26.87 -15.27
N ASN A 144 -21.66 -26.74 -14.24
CA ASN A 144 -22.49 -25.55 -14.00
C ASN A 144 -21.83 -24.53 -13.06
N HIS A 145 -20.55 -24.72 -12.70
CA HIS A 145 -19.83 -23.81 -11.81
C HIS A 145 -19.81 -22.36 -12.32
N SER A 146 -19.64 -22.15 -13.63
CA SER A 146 -19.66 -20.82 -14.23
C SER A 146 -21.02 -20.12 -14.09
N LEU A 147 -22.11 -20.87 -14.24
CA LEU A 147 -23.48 -20.38 -14.05
C LEU A 147 -23.72 -19.97 -12.59
N PHE A 148 -23.23 -20.77 -11.63
CA PHE A 148 -23.29 -20.43 -10.22
C PHE A 148 -22.52 -19.16 -9.88
N VAL A 149 -21.27 -19.03 -10.34
CA VAL A 149 -20.47 -17.81 -10.13
C VAL A 149 -21.15 -16.59 -10.78
N GLY A 150 -21.66 -16.74 -12.01
CA GLY A 150 -22.41 -15.69 -12.69
C GLY A 150 -23.65 -15.26 -11.89
N LEU A 151 -24.40 -16.22 -11.35
CA LEU A 151 -25.55 -15.97 -10.50
C LEU A 151 -25.16 -15.19 -9.25
N VAL A 152 -24.16 -15.67 -8.48
CA VAL A 152 -23.67 -15.00 -7.27
C VAL A 152 -23.26 -13.55 -7.56
N ILE A 153 -22.52 -13.32 -8.65
CA ILE A 153 -22.09 -11.98 -9.05
C ILE A 153 -23.30 -11.12 -9.43
N SER A 154 -24.29 -11.66 -10.15
CA SER A 154 -25.49 -10.92 -10.56
C SER A 154 -26.34 -10.50 -9.35
N THR A 155 -26.54 -11.40 -8.39
CA THR A 155 -27.26 -11.14 -7.14
C THR A 155 -26.48 -10.15 -6.28
N ALA A 156 -25.15 -10.27 -6.22
CA ALA A 156 -24.31 -9.30 -5.52
C ALA A 156 -24.47 -7.92 -6.13
N LYS A 157 -24.47 -7.79 -7.47
CA LYS A 157 -24.60 -6.48 -8.17
C LYS A 157 -25.92 -5.78 -7.82
N LYS A 158 -26.97 -6.55 -7.53
CA LYS A 158 -28.30 -6.03 -7.19
C LYS A 158 -28.40 -5.56 -5.74
N HIS A 159 -27.72 -6.23 -4.80
CA HIS A 159 -27.93 -6.01 -3.36
C HIS A 159 -26.73 -5.44 -2.60
N ILE A 160 -25.54 -5.47 -3.21
CA ILE A 160 -24.31 -4.93 -2.64
C ILE A 160 -23.91 -3.72 -3.49
N PRO A 161 -24.01 -2.49 -2.96
CA PRO A 161 -23.63 -1.32 -3.72
C PRO A 161 -22.15 -1.36 -4.07
N ARG A 162 -21.84 -0.97 -5.31
CA ARG A 162 -20.49 -0.89 -5.83
C ARG A 162 -20.16 0.57 -6.12
N GLY A 163 -19.03 1.03 -5.61
CA GLY A 163 -18.67 2.45 -5.72
C GLY A 163 -17.18 2.67 -5.54
N PHE A 164 -16.75 3.90 -5.78
CA PHE A 164 -15.40 4.30 -5.45
C PHE A 164 -15.28 4.41 -3.92
N CYS A 165 -14.28 3.74 -3.36
CA CYS A 165 -13.95 3.95 -1.96
C CYS A 165 -13.26 5.32 -1.89
N LYS A 166 -13.93 6.32 -1.29
CA LYS A 166 -13.26 7.56 -0.86
C LYS A 166 -12.08 7.20 0.04
N GLU A 167 -11.10 8.09 0.15
CA GLU A 167 -10.03 7.95 1.14
C GLU A 167 -10.70 7.77 2.52
N TYR A 168 -10.45 6.61 3.13
CA TYR A 168 -11.09 6.28 4.39
C TYR A 168 -10.35 7.02 5.50
N ILE A 169 -11.07 7.95 6.14
CA ILE A 169 -10.60 8.64 7.33
C ILE A 169 -11.28 7.98 8.54
N PRO A 170 -10.54 7.33 9.45
CA PRO A 170 -11.13 6.71 10.62
C PRO A 170 -11.85 7.73 11.50
N GLY A 171 -13.12 7.43 11.83
CA GLY A 171 -13.99 8.30 12.63
C GLY A 171 -14.76 9.33 11.81
N TRP A 172 -14.57 9.38 10.49
CA TRP A 172 -15.25 10.35 9.62
C TRP A 172 -16.72 10.00 9.42
N SER A 173 -17.60 10.78 10.06
CA SER A 173 -19.05 10.66 10.00
C SER A 173 -19.66 11.65 9.00
N GLU A 174 -20.97 11.53 8.76
CA GLU A 174 -21.72 12.53 7.98
C GLU A 174 -21.71 13.91 8.66
N THR A 175 -21.64 13.95 9.99
CA THR A 175 -21.47 15.22 10.74
C THR A 175 -20.09 15.83 10.49
N CYS A 176 -19.04 15.02 10.38
CA CYS A 176 -17.71 15.49 10.01
C CYS A 176 -17.69 16.08 8.59
N GLU A 177 -18.36 15.43 7.63
CA GLU A 177 -18.45 15.96 6.25
C GLU A 177 -19.14 17.34 6.23
N LYS A 178 -20.24 17.50 6.97
CA LYS A 178 -20.98 18.79 7.06
C LYS A 178 -20.13 19.89 7.68
N LEU A 179 -19.49 19.62 8.83
CA LEU A 179 -18.61 20.59 9.49
C LEU A 179 -17.42 20.97 8.61
N TYR A 180 -16.88 20.02 7.85
CA TYR A 180 -15.81 20.29 6.90
C TYR A 180 -16.27 21.18 5.74
N ASP A 181 -17.45 20.90 5.18
CA ASP A 181 -18.05 21.74 4.13
C ASP A 181 -18.34 23.15 4.65
N ASP A 182 -18.87 23.28 5.88
CA ASP A 182 -19.14 24.56 6.53
C ASP A 182 -17.83 25.34 6.78
N PHE A 183 -16.76 24.67 7.22
CA PHE A 183 -15.44 25.28 7.37
C PHE A 183 -14.87 25.80 6.05
N LEU A 184 -15.03 25.06 4.95
CA LEU A 184 -14.59 25.51 3.62
C LEU A 184 -15.31 26.80 3.17
N VAL A 185 -16.51 27.05 3.68
CA VAL A 185 -17.30 28.25 3.37
C VAL A 185 -17.03 29.39 4.36
N SER A 186 -16.96 29.11 5.66
CA SER A 186 -16.84 30.14 6.71
C SER A 186 -15.40 30.51 7.07
N GLY A 187 -14.48 29.54 7.03
CA GLY A 187 -13.10 29.70 7.51
C GLY A 187 -12.97 29.83 9.04
N GLU A 188 -14.03 29.54 9.80
CA GLU A 188 -14.05 29.72 11.25
C GLU A 188 -13.31 28.60 12.00
N THR A 189 -12.49 28.98 12.98
CA THR A 189 -11.70 28.04 13.78
C THR A 189 -12.57 27.17 14.70
N GLU A 190 -13.69 27.69 15.20
CA GLU A 190 -14.58 26.94 16.10
C GLU A 190 -15.16 25.69 15.41
N VAL A 191 -15.48 25.79 14.12
CA VAL A 191 -15.98 24.67 13.30
C VAL A 191 -14.90 23.59 13.14
N VAL A 192 -13.63 23.98 13.07
CA VAL A 192 -12.49 23.04 13.02
C VAL A 192 -12.34 22.30 14.33
N ASP A 193 -12.43 23.01 15.46
CA ASP A 193 -12.34 22.41 16.79
C ASP A 193 -13.49 21.41 17.00
N ASP A 194 -14.70 21.76 16.60
CA ASP A 194 -15.85 20.86 16.64
C ASP A 194 -15.67 19.64 15.74
N LEU A 195 -15.10 19.80 14.54
CA LEU A 195 -14.76 18.69 13.65
C LEU A 195 -13.74 17.73 14.29
N LEU A 196 -12.68 18.27 14.90
CA LEU A 196 -11.66 17.48 15.59
C LEU A 196 -12.23 16.73 16.80
N ASN A 197 -13.04 17.41 17.61
CA ASN A 197 -13.71 16.80 18.76
C ASN A 197 -14.65 15.65 18.34
N ASN A 198 -15.41 15.83 17.25
CA ASN A 198 -16.26 14.77 16.69
C ASN A 198 -15.44 13.57 16.21
N LEU A 199 -14.31 13.80 15.52
CA LEU A 199 -13.42 12.74 15.06
C LEU A 199 -12.84 11.94 16.22
N ASP A 200 -12.36 12.63 17.25
CA ASP A 200 -11.76 11.97 18.40
C ASP A 200 -12.80 11.23 19.24
N ALA A 201 -14.01 11.78 19.38
CA ALA A 201 -15.13 11.08 20.02
C ALA A 201 -15.49 9.79 19.27
N ALA A 202 -15.59 9.83 17.93
CA ALA A 202 -15.89 8.67 17.11
C ALA A 202 -14.78 7.61 17.17
N ARG A 203 -13.51 8.03 17.15
CA ARG A 203 -12.35 7.13 17.33
C ARG A 203 -12.34 6.49 18.71
N LEU A 204 -12.63 7.27 19.76
CA LEU A 204 -12.73 6.79 21.13
C LEU A 204 -13.85 5.76 21.27
N SER A 205 -15.02 6.02 20.69
CA SER A 205 -16.15 5.08 20.71
C SER A 205 -15.81 3.77 20.00
N ASN A 206 -15.25 3.84 18.79
CA ASN A 206 -14.81 2.65 18.05
C ASN A 206 -13.73 1.87 18.82
N TRP A 207 -12.81 2.58 19.49
CA TRP A 207 -11.80 1.96 20.32
C TRP A 207 -12.43 1.22 21.51
N LYS A 208 -13.35 1.87 22.25
CA LYS A 208 -14.08 1.25 23.36
C LYS A 208 -14.82 -0.01 22.92
N GLU A 209 -15.62 0.07 21.85
CA GLU A 209 -16.33 -1.08 21.28
C GLU A 209 -15.36 -2.19 20.89
N THR A 210 -14.25 -1.85 20.23
CA THR A 210 -13.23 -2.81 19.82
C THR A 210 -12.60 -3.51 21.02
N THR A 211 -12.33 -2.77 22.10
CA THR A 211 -11.73 -3.31 23.33
C THR A 211 -12.72 -4.14 24.15
N GLU A 212 -13.98 -3.72 24.24
CA GLU A 212 -15.04 -4.45 24.96
C GLU A 212 -15.36 -5.77 24.28
N ASN A 213 -15.44 -5.77 22.95
CA ASN A 213 -15.71 -6.98 22.15
C ASN A 213 -14.46 -7.84 21.91
N MET A 214 -13.31 -7.45 22.47
CA MET A 214 -12.06 -8.17 22.26
C MET A 214 -12.00 -9.45 23.09
N ASN A 215 -12.24 -10.58 22.44
CA ASN A 215 -12.01 -11.89 23.06
C ASN A 215 -10.54 -12.33 22.87
N PHE A 216 -9.74 -12.31 23.94
CA PHE A 216 -8.33 -12.72 23.90
C PHE A 216 -8.10 -14.18 23.52
N THR A 217 -9.09 -15.06 23.76
CA THR A 217 -9.00 -16.49 23.45
C THR A 217 -9.07 -16.75 21.94
N HIS A 218 -9.93 -16.00 21.21
CA HIS A 218 -10.15 -16.20 19.78
C HIS A 218 -9.55 -15.10 18.89
N SER A 219 -9.21 -13.94 19.46
CA SER A 219 -8.69 -12.75 18.75
C SER A 219 -7.34 -12.28 19.27
N SER A 220 -6.54 -13.18 19.88
CA SER A 220 -5.21 -12.89 20.44
C SER A 220 -4.32 -12.07 19.49
N ARG A 221 -4.31 -12.39 18.18
CA ARG A 221 -3.52 -11.64 17.18
C ARG A 221 -3.93 -10.17 17.07
N LYS A 222 -5.24 -9.90 17.11
CA LYS A 222 -5.78 -8.52 17.05
C LYS A 222 -5.43 -7.78 18.34
N ALA A 223 -5.59 -8.42 19.49
CA ALA A 223 -5.22 -7.86 20.78
C ALA A 223 -3.74 -7.50 20.86
N TRP A 224 -2.86 -8.42 20.48
CA TRP A 224 -1.43 -8.18 20.38
C TRP A 224 -1.07 -7.07 19.39
N SER A 225 -1.82 -6.96 18.29
CA SER A 225 -1.62 -5.85 17.36
C SER A 225 -2.00 -4.49 17.96
N VAL A 226 -3.04 -4.42 18.80
CA VAL A 226 -3.45 -3.18 19.47
C VAL A 226 -2.43 -2.80 20.54
N LEU A 227 -1.98 -3.75 21.36
CA LEU A 227 -0.94 -3.52 22.36
C LEU A 227 0.36 -2.99 21.74
N ARG A 228 0.80 -3.55 20.61
CA ARG A 228 1.98 -3.06 19.90
C ARG A 228 1.83 -1.61 19.41
N LYS A 229 0.64 -1.25 18.90
CA LYS A 229 0.35 0.12 18.46
C LYS A 229 0.36 1.11 19.64
N LEU A 230 -0.18 0.71 20.79
CA LEU A 230 -0.19 1.53 22.01
C LEU A 230 1.21 1.71 22.61
N ALA A 231 2.04 0.69 22.55
CA ALA A 231 3.41 0.72 23.07
C ALA A 231 4.39 1.51 22.17
N GLY A 232 3.91 2.17 21.09
CA GLY A 232 4.76 2.85 20.12
C GLY A 232 5.70 1.89 19.37
N ALA A 233 5.43 0.58 19.40
CA ALA A 233 6.26 -0.42 18.73
C ALA A 233 5.98 -0.35 17.22
N ASN A 234 6.74 0.48 16.51
CA ASN A 234 6.91 0.41 15.07
C ASN A 234 7.21 -1.04 14.69
N GLN A 235 6.57 -1.53 13.63
CA GLN A 235 6.65 -2.92 13.17
C GLN A 235 8.07 -3.48 13.34
N CYS A 236 8.28 -4.32 14.36
CA CYS A 236 9.48 -5.11 14.41
C CYS A 236 9.41 -5.99 13.17
N LYS A 237 10.30 -5.76 12.19
CA LYS A 237 10.38 -6.59 10.99
C LYS A 237 10.41 -8.03 11.49
N GLN A 238 9.45 -8.85 11.06
CA GLN A 238 9.56 -10.28 11.33
C GLN A 238 10.79 -10.74 10.55
N GLU A 239 11.92 -10.88 11.23
CA GLU A 239 13.02 -11.67 10.71
C GLU A 239 12.45 -13.06 10.49
N ASN A 240 12.49 -13.51 9.23
CA ASN A 240 12.13 -14.88 8.93
C ASN A 240 13.01 -15.78 9.82
N PRO A 241 12.43 -16.69 10.61
CA PRO A 241 13.23 -17.62 11.36
C PRO A 241 14.15 -18.34 10.37
N GLN A 242 15.46 -18.30 10.64
CA GLN A 242 16.51 -18.80 9.75
C GLN A 242 16.34 -20.30 9.45
N VAL A 243 15.54 -20.99 10.26
CA VAL A 243 15.21 -22.41 10.12
C VAL A 243 13.81 -22.56 9.52
N LYS A 244 13.76 -23.06 8.27
CA LYS A 244 12.51 -23.41 7.60
C LYS A 244 11.87 -24.63 8.29
N PRO A 245 10.53 -24.72 8.37
CA PRO A 245 9.83 -25.89 8.92
C PRO A 245 10.26 -27.22 8.29
N GLU A 246 10.57 -27.26 6.98
CA GLU A 246 11.15 -28.45 6.33
C GLU A 246 12.48 -28.91 6.95
N ALA A 247 13.33 -27.99 7.42
CA ALA A 247 14.62 -28.35 8.02
C ALA A 247 14.42 -29.03 9.39
N ILE A 248 13.39 -28.62 10.14
CA ILE A 248 13.00 -29.24 11.41
C ILE A 248 12.40 -30.62 11.16
N ALA A 249 11.48 -30.73 10.19
CA ALA A 249 10.89 -32.02 9.82
C ALA A 249 11.95 -33.01 9.31
N GLY A 250 12.87 -32.55 8.47
CA GLY A 250 13.99 -33.36 7.99
C GLY A 250 14.96 -33.78 9.10
N HIS A 251 15.19 -32.93 10.11
CA HIS A 251 15.97 -33.33 11.28
C HIS A 251 15.24 -34.39 12.10
N MET A 252 13.95 -34.22 12.40
CA MET A 252 13.16 -35.18 13.17
C MET A 252 13.17 -36.58 12.54
N VAL A 253 12.96 -36.66 11.22
CA VAL A 253 13.01 -37.92 10.46
C VAL A 253 14.41 -38.56 10.48
N ARG A 254 15.47 -37.74 10.54
CA ARG A 254 16.86 -38.21 10.53
C ARG A 254 17.36 -38.65 11.92
N THR A 255 16.72 -38.17 12.99
CA THR A 255 16.97 -38.60 14.38
C THR A 255 16.01 -39.68 14.89
N SER A 256 15.08 -40.14 14.05
CA SER A 256 14.22 -41.32 14.30
C SER A 256 14.88 -42.57 13.72
#